data_AF-C1MVW7-F1
#
_entry.id   AF-C1MVW7-F1
#
_cell.length_a   1.000
_cell.length_b   1.000
_cell.length_c   1.000
_cell.angle_alpha   90.00
_cell.angle_beta   90.00
_cell.angle_gamma   90.00
#
_symmetry.space_group_name_H-M   'P 1'
#
loop_
_entity.id
_entity.type
_entity.pdbx_description
1 polymer ?
#
loop_
_entity_poly.entity_id
_entity_poly.type
_entity_poly.pdbx_seq_one_letter_code
_entity_poly.pdbx_strand_id
1 'polypeptide(L)'
;MTAITRGLDAMNERKVELIYQLLMDNDLTALHAQVAKTDRLASTPTPVSYTRHISRSLMLWLLALPASVATVATPTPTLVAALTAFVAWLLLGIDDIGMQLEQPYTVMALAQFCDEVEREVTEEINGSDWTPRVETPRDEMLVSEYLNPAWQDEENRKALRAIEKSAA
;
A
#
# COMPACT_ATOMS: atom_id res chain seq x y z
N MET A 1 -17.04 17.97 -9.30
CA MET A 1 -16.76 17.05 -10.40
C MET A 1 -15.27 16.75 -10.33
N THR A 2 -14.90 15.58 -9.77
CA THR A 2 -13.51 15.20 -9.51
C THR A 2 -12.79 14.86 -10.83
N ALA A 3 -11.45 14.92 -10.87
CA ALA A 3 -10.67 14.63 -12.09
C ALA A 3 -11.02 13.26 -12.73
N ILE A 4 -11.52 12.33 -11.93
CA ILE A 4 -11.99 11.00 -12.33
C ILE A 4 -13.26 11.09 -13.20
N THR A 5 -14.27 11.85 -12.78
CA THR A 5 -15.49 12.07 -13.60
C THR A 5 -15.18 12.69 -14.95
N ARG A 6 -14.16 13.55 -15.01
CA ARG A 6 -13.70 14.17 -16.26
C ARG A 6 -12.93 13.18 -17.18
N GLY A 7 -12.22 12.22 -16.59
CA GLY A 7 -11.59 11.13 -17.33
C GLY A 7 -12.60 10.15 -17.92
N LEU A 8 -13.66 9.84 -17.15
CA LEU A 8 -14.77 8.99 -17.60
C LEU A 8 -15.54 9.63 -18.76
N ASP A 9 -15.82 10.93 -18.68
CA ASP A 9 -16.44 11.70 -19.77
C ASP A 9 -15.57 11.68 -21.05
N ALA A 10 -14.25 11.83 -20.90
CA ALA A 10 -13.30 11.78 -22.03
C ALA A 10 -13.19 10.37 -22.67
N MET A 11 -13.45 9.30 -21.91
CA MET A 11 -13.51 7.94 -22.42
C MET A 11 -14.82 7.66 -23.18
N ASN A 12 -15.93 8.21 -22.69
CA ASN A 12 -17.23 8.15 -23.35
C ASN A 12 -17.19 8.86 -24.73
N GLU A 13 -16.49 10.00 -24.82
CA GLU A 13 -16.24 10.71 -26.10
C GLU A 13 -15.44 9.88 -27.11
N ARG A 14 -14.67 8.87 -26.66
CA ARG A 14 -13.79 8.04 -27.50
C ARG A 14 -14.33 6.65 -27.83
N LYS A 15 -15.62 6.39 -27.55
CA LYS A 15 -16.30 5.11 -27.84
C LYS A 15 -15.63 3.87 -27.20
N VAL A 16 -15.02 4.02 -26.03
CA VAL A 16 -14.70 2.83 -25.20
C VAL A 16 -16.02 2.18 -24.83
N GLU A 17 -16.16 0.87 -25.06
CA GLU A 17 -17.39 0.16 -24.70
C GLU A 17 -17.74 0.39 -23.23
N LEU A 18 -19.01 0.70 -22.94
CA LEU A 18 -19.50 1.06 -21.61
C LEU A 18 -19.11 0.03 -20.53
N ILE A 19 -18.99 -1.25 -20.91
CA ILE A 19 -18.60 -2.32 -20.00
C ILE A 19 -17.17 -2.18 -19.48
N TYR A 20 -16.21 -1.74 -20.32
CA TYR A 20 -14.83 -1.52 -19.90
C TYR A 20 -14.69 -0.28 -19.01
N GLN A 21 -15.50 0.75 -19.28
CA GLN A 21 -15.55 1.95 -18.43
C GLN A 21 -16.03 1.59 -17.01
N LEU A 22 -17.09 0.78 -16.91
CA LEU A 22 -17.63 0.32 -15.62
C LEU A 22 -16.65 -0.58 -14.88
N LEU A 23 -15.93 -1.46 -15.59
CA LEU A 23 -14.94 -2.34 -14.98
C LEU A 23 -13.77 -1.54 -14.37
N MET A 24 -13.22 -0.59 -15.14
CA MET A 24 -12.14 0.25 -14.66
C MET A 24 -12.57 1.19 -13.53
N ASP A 25 -13.80 1.72 -13.57
CA ASP A 25 -14.34 2.55 -12.47
C ASP A 25 -14.50 1.74 -11.17
N ASN A 26 -14.87 0.45 -11.28
CA ASN A 26 -14.93 -0.45 -10.14
C ASN A 26 -13.53 -0.69 -9.53
N ASP A 27 -12.53 -0.98 -10.36
CA ASP A 27 -11.15 -1.20 -9.90
C ASP A 27 -10.55 0.07 -9.26
N LEU A 28 -10.80 1.25 -9.85
CA LEU A 28 -10.41 2.54 -9.27
C LEU A 28 -11.11 2.82 -7.95
N THR A 29 -12.40 2.51 -7.85
CA THR A 29 -13.16 2.62 -6.60
C THR A 29 -12.58 1.69 -5.53
N ALA A 30 -12.19 0.48 -5.89
CA ALA A 30 -11.53 -0.46 -4.99
C ALA A 30 -10.18 0.08 -4.51
N LEU A 31 -9.36 0.63 -5.40
CA LEU A 31 -8.07 1.25 -5.05
C LEU A 31 -8.27 2.43 -4.09
N HIS A 32 -9.20 3.33 -4.41
CA HIS A 32 -9.57 4.46 -3.56
C HIS A 32 -10.03 4.00 -2.17
N ALA A 33 -10.80 2.91 -2.09
CA ALA A 33 -11.22 2.35 -0.83
C ALA A 33 -10.06 1.85 0.03
N GLN A 34 -8.98 1.32 -0.57
CA GLN A 34 -7.78 0.93 0.17
C GLN A 34 -6.98 2.13 0.65
N VAL A 35 -6.80 3.15 -0.20
CA VAL A 35 -6.14 4.41 0.19
C VAL A 35 -6.87 5.10 1.34
N ALA A 36 -8.20 5.14 1.29
CA ALA A 36 -8.99 5.71 2.38
C ALA A 36 -8.84 4.92 3.70
N LYS A 37 -8.65 3.59 3.65
CA LYS A 37 -8.40 2.77 4.85
C LYS A 37 -7.02 3.06 5.45
N THR A 38 -5.98 3.20 4.62
CA THR A 38 -4.64 3.51 5.10
C THR A 38 -4.54 4.92 5.66
N ASP A 39 -5.18 5.90 5.01
CA ASP A 39 -5.25 7.28 5.52
C ASP A 39 -6.01 7.38 6.85
N ARG A 40 -7.10 6.61 7.01
CA ARG A 40 -7.79 6.48 8.29
C ARG A 40 -6.89 5.89 9.37
N LEU A 41 -6.14 4.84 9.06
CA LEU A 41 -5.22 4.23 10.02
C LEU A 41 -4.11 5.19 10.44
N ALA A 42 -3.59 6.00 9.51
CA ALA A 42 -2.59 7.02 9.79
C ALA A 42 -3.16 8.22 10.59
N SER A 43 -4.41 8.61 10.32
CA SER A 43 -5.06 9.77 10.94
C SER A 43 -5.73 9.47 12.29
N THR A 44 -5.90 8.20 12.67
CA THR A 44 -6.43 7.81 13.98
C THR A 44 -5.37 7.18 14.89
N PRO A 45 -4.36 7.95 15.36
CA PRO A 45 -3.38 7.42 16.29
C PRO A 45 -4.01 7.14 17.67
N THR A 46 -3.49 6.12 18.37
CA THR A 46 -3.86 5.84 19.76
C THR A 46 -3.56 7.06 20.63
N PRO A 47 -4.43 7.40 21.61
CA PRO A 47 -4.17 8.53 22.49
C PRO A 47 -2.84 8.38 23.24
N VAL A 48 -1.99 9.40 23.15
CA VAL A 48 -0.65 9.44 23.79
C VAL A 48 -0.72 9.25 25.31
N SER A 49 -1.86 9.56 25.93
CA SER A 49 -2.09 9.34 27.36
C SER A 49 -2.04 7.85 27.73
N TYR A 50 -2.45 6.94 26.85
CA TYR A 50 -2.50 5.51 27.13
C TYR A 50 -1.08 4.94 27.23
N THR A 51 -0.25 5.17 26.21
CA THR A 51 1.16 4.75 26.18
C THR A 51 1.93 5.31 27.38
N ARG A 52 1.72 6.59 27.72
CA ARG A 52 2.33 7.21 28.92
C ARG A 52 1.87 6.57 30.22
N HIS A 53 0.59 6.21 30.33
CA HIS A 53 0.05 5.62 31.55
C HIS A 53 0.55 4.18 31.73
N ILE A 54 0.57 3.39 30.66
CA ILE A 54 1.09 2.01 30.67
C ILE A 54 2.55 2.00 31.12
N SER A 55 3.41 2.81 30.49
CA SER A 55 4.83 2.85 30.80
C SER A 55 5.10 3.27 32.26
N ARG A 56 4.39 4.29 32.77
CA ARG A 56 4.50 4.73 34.18
C ARG A 56 4.03 3.65 35.15
N SER A 57 2.90 3.01 34.87
CA SER A 57 2.36 1.92 35.70
C SER A 57 3.30 0.71 35.70
N LEU A 58 3.90 0.38 34.56
CA LEU A 58 4.88 -0.70 34.44
C LEU A 58 6.15 -0.41 35.25
N MET A 59 6.67 0.83 35.19
CA MET A 59 7.83 1.24 36.00
C MET A 59 7.54 1.14 37.50
N LEU A 60 6.38 1.60 37.95
CA LEU A 60 5.98 1.49 39.36
C LEU A 60 5.85 0.03 39.80
N TRP A 61 5.30 -0.82 38.94
CA TRP A 61 5.18 -2.26 39.22
C TRP A 61 6.54 -2.95 39.29
N LEU A 62 7.46 -2.65 38.38
CA LEU A 62 8.84 -3.16 38.41
C LEU A 62 9.63 -2.71 39.64
N LEU A 63 9.39 -1.48 40.12
CA LEU A 63 9.97 -0.98 41.38
C LEU A 63 9.44 -1.72 42.61
N ALA A 64 8.17 -2.12 42.60
CA ALA A 64 7.56 -2.89 43.70
C ALA A 64 7.95 -4.38 43.70
N LEU A 65 8.32 -4.91 42.52
CA LEU A 65 8.67 -6.31 42.31
C LEU A 65 9.77 -6.85 43.27
N PRO A 66 10.95 -6.22 43.43
CA PRO A 66 11.99 -6.73 44.34
C PRO A 66 11.53 -6.82 45.80
N ALA A 67 10.70 -5.88 46.26
CA ALA A 67 10.14 -5.91 47.61
C ALA A 67 9.17 -7.08 47.79
N SER A 68 8.33 -7.37 46.78
CA SER A 68 7.42 -8.52 46.82
C SER A 68 8.17 -9.86 46.85
N VAL A 69 9.24 -10.01 46.06
CA VAL A 69 10.02 -11.26 46.00
C VAL A 69 10.74 -11.51 47.33
N ALA A 70 11.24 -10.44 47.97
CA ALA A 70 11.87 -10.53 49.28
C ALA A 70 10.90 -10.95 50.41
N THR A 71 9.58 -10.80 50.22
CA THR A 71 8.58 -11.23 51.21
C THR A 71 8.15 -12.69 51.09
N VAL A 72 8.28 -13.30 49.90
CA VAL A 72 7.77 -14.65 49.61
C VAL A 72 8.81 -15.74 49.88
N ALA A 73 10.10 -15.40 49.81
CA ALA A 73 11.19 -16.32 50.07
C ALA A 73 12.30 -15.62 50.86
N THR A 74 13.29 -16.38 51.36
CA THR A 74 14.59 -15.86 51.82
C THR A 74 15.67 -16.05 50.74
N PRO A 75 15.53 -15.49 49.53
CA PRO A 75 16.54 -15.59 48.49
C PRO A 75 17.77 -14.77 48.89
N THR A 76 18.94 -15.17 48.37
CA THR A 76 20.11 -14.29 48.41
C THR A 76 19.81 -13.00 47.64
N PRO A 77 20.28 -11.83 48.10
CA PRO A 77 20.04 -10.54 47.41
C PRO A 77 20.47 -10.57 45.94
N THR A 78 21.50 -11.34 45.61
CA THR A 78 22.01 -11.56 44.26
C THR A 78 21.00 -12.26 43.35
N LEU A 79 20.27 -13.26 43.87
CA LEU A 79 19.25 -13.97 43.11
C LEU A 79 18.03 -13.08 42.83
N VAL A 80 17.60 -12.27 43.81
CA VAL A 80 16.50 -11.31 43.62
C VAL A 80 16.85 -10.28 42.56
N ALA A 81 18.06 -9.71 42.62
CA ALA A 81 18.54 -8.76 41.63
C ALA A 81 18.58 -9.37 40.22
N ALA A 82 19.09 -10.60 40.08
CA ALA A 82 19.14 -11.28 38.78
C ALA A 82 17.74 -11.55 38.20
N LEU A 83 16.81 -12.07 39.00
CA LEU A 83 15.46 -12.39 38.54
C LEU A 83 14.64 -11.13 38.21
N THR A 84 14.73 -10.10 39.06
CA THR A 84 14.05 -8.82 38.83
C THR A 84 14.58 -8.13 37.58
N ALA A 85 15.91 -8.12 37.35
CA ALA A 85 16.51 -7.58 36.14
C ALA A 85 16.06 -8.34 34.88
N PHE A 86 15.98 -9.68 34.94
CA PHE A 86 15.50 -10.49 33.83
C PHE A 86 14.04 -10.20 33.47
N VAL A 87 13.15 -10.15 34.48
CA VAL A 87 11.73 -9.82 34.27
C VAL A 87 11.55 -8.38 33.77
N ALA A 88 12.32 -7.44 34.31
CA ALA A 88 12.31 -6.04 33.85
C ALA A 88 12.72 -5.93 32.38
N TRP A 89 13.81 -6.61 31.99
CA TRP A 89 14.24 -6.63 30.58
C TRP A 89 13.16 -7.20 29.66
N LEU A 90 12.51 -8.29 30.06
CA LEU A 90 11.45 -8.91 29.27
C LEU A 90 10.24 -7.99 29.10
N LEU A 91 9.74 -7.41 30.19
CA LEU A 91 8.53 -6.59 30.16
C LEU A 91 8.75 -5.20 29.52
N LEU A 92 9.90 -4.58 29.77
CA LEU A 92 10.27 -3.34 29.09
C LEU A 92 10.51 -3.58 27.60
N GLY A 93 11.05 -4.74 27.22
CA GLY A 93 11.17 -5.14 25.82
C GLY A 93 9.79 -5.28 25.14
N ILE A 94 8.80 -5.84 25.83
CA ILE A 94 7.43 -5.94 25.31
C ILE A 94 6.79 -4.55 25.16
N ASP A 95 6.98 -3.66 26.15
CA ASP A 95 6.48 -2.26 26.08
C ASP A 95 7.07 -1.53 24.86
N ASP A 96 8.37 -1.70 24.60
CA ASP A 96 9.05 -1.09 23.45
C ASP A 96 8.55 -1.64 22.11
N ILE A 97 8.36 -2.96 21.99
CA ILE A 97 7.75 -3.57 20.80
C ILE A 97 6.33 -3.04 20.60
N GLY A 98 5.57 -2.85 21.69
CA GLY A 98 4.24 -2.24 21.66
C GLY A 98 4.26 -0.83 21.06
N MET A 99 5.22 0.01 21.48
CA MET A 99 5.39 1.36 20.91
C MET A 99 5.76 1.33 19.42
N GLN A 100 6.61 0.39 18.99
CA GLN A 100 6.97 0.25 17.57
C GLN A 100 5.77 -0.19 16.73
N LEU A 101 4.90 -1.05 17.26
CA LEU A 101 3.66 -1.48 16.58
C LEU A 101 2.64 -0.34 16.44
N GLU A 102 2.69 0.69 17.27
CA GLU A 102 1.87 1.90 17.10
C GLU A 102 2.31 2.76 15.89
N GLN A 103 3.51 2.51 15.33
CA GLN A 103 4.08 3.25 14.19
C GLN A 103 4.25 2.35 12.94
N PRO A 104 3.15 1.82 12.37
CA PRO A 104 3.21 0.77 11.34
C PRO A 104 3.96 1.20 10.07
N TYR A 105 3.81 2.46 9.65
CA TYR A 105 4.43 2.98 8.42
C TYR A 105 5.92 3.33 8.57
N THR A 106 6.39 3.52 9.80
CA THR A 106 7.80 3.84 10.07
C THR A 106 8.64 2.58 10.18
N VAL A 107 8.07 1.51 10.74
CA VAL A 107 8.77 0.24 10.96
C VAL A 107 8.72 -0.67 9.72
N MET A 108 7.66 -0.57 8.91
CA MET A 108 7.50 -1.38 7.70
C MET A 108 8.31 -0.81 6.53
N ALA A 109 8.87 -1.69 5.69
CA ALA A 109 9.64 -1.32 4.50
C ALA A 109 8.73 -0.87 3.33
N LEU A 110 8.01 0.24 3.50
CA LEU A 110 7.04 0.71 2.50
C LEU A 110 7.68 1.05 1.15
N ALA A 111 8.91 1.56 1.15
CA ALA A 111 9.64 1.85 -0.08
C ALA A 111 9.87 0.57 -0.92
N GLN A 112 10.33 -0.51 -0.28
CA GLN A 112 10.55 -1.79 -0.95
C GLN A 112 9.23 -2.39 -1.47
N PHE A 113 8.15 -2.24 -0.70
CA PHE A 113 6.82 -2.65 -1.15
C PHE A 113 6.35 -1.85 -2.39
N CYS A 114 6.58 -0.53 -2.43
CA CYS A 114 6.27 0.28 -3.59
C CYS A 114 7.11 -0.11 -4.81
N ASP A 115 8.41 -0.34 -4.64
CA ASP A 115 9.30 -0.80 -5.71
C ASP A 115 8.85 -2.16 -6.28
N GLU A 116 8.38 -3.06 -5.41
CA GLU A 116 7.86 -4.37 -5.81
C GLU A 116 6.55 -4.25 -6.62
N VAL A 117 5.61 -3.43 -6.15
CA VAL A 117 4.36 -3.14 -6.88
C VAL A 117 4.64 -2.46 -8.22
N GLU A 118 5.58 -1.50 -8.27
CA GLU A 118 5.97 -0.83 -9.51
C GLU A 118 6.53 -1.84 -10.52
N ARG A 119 7.40 -2.75 -10.07
CA ARG A 119 7.95 -3.80 -10.92
C ARG A 119 6.85 -4.71 -11.46
N GLU A 120 5.96 -5.21 -10.60
CA GLU A 120 4.86 -6.10 -11.01
C GLU A 120 3.95 -5.44 -12.05
N VAL A 121 3.55 -4.19 -11.81
CA VAL A 121 2.70 -3.44 -12.74
C VAL A 121 3.43 -3.16 -14.05
N THR A 122 4.71 -2.82 -13.99
CA THR A 122 5.54 -2.55 -15.19
C THR A 122 5.75 -3.81 -16.03
N GLU A 123 5.95 -4.96 -15.40
CA GLU A 123 6.05 -6.26 -16.08
C GLU A 123 4.74 -6.61 -16.78
N GLU A 124 3.61 -6.46 -16.10
CA GLU A 124 2.29 -6.75 -16.68
C GLU A 124 1.96 -5.82 -17.85
N ILE A 125 2.21 -4.51 -17.70
CA ILE A 125 2.03 -3.53 -18.78
C ILE A 125 2.87 -3.91 -20.00
N ASN A 126 4.15 -4.22 -19.80
CA ASN A 126 5.06 -4.54 -20.90
C ASN A 126 4.83 -5.92 -21.53
N GLY A 127 4.30 -6.87 -20.76
CA GLY A 127 3.98 -8.23 -21.21
C GLY A 127 2.63 -8.35 -21.91
N SER A 128 1.74 -7.38 -21.72
CA SER A 128 0.41 -7.41 -22.30
C SER A 128 0.39 -6.87 -23.74
N ASP A 129 -0.22 -7.61 -24.66
CA ASP A 129 -0.43 -7.15 -26.05
C ASP A 129 -1.54 -6.09 -26.18
N TRP A 130 -2.33 -5.89 -25.11
CA TRP A 130 -3.53 -5.07 -25.10
C TRP A 130 -3.40 -3.74 -24.33
N THR A 131 -2.38 -3.56 -23.47
CA THR A 131 -2.12 -2.26 -22.83
C THR A 131 -0.99 -1.51 -23.54
N PRO A 132 -1.15 -0.20 -23.80
CA PRO A 132 -0.06 0.59 -24.35
C PRO A 132 1.14 0.61 -23.40
N ARG A 133 2.33 0.30 -23.91
CA ARG A 133 3.57 0.40 -23.13
C ARG A 133 3.76 1.83 -22.64
N VAL A 134 4.32 1.97 -21.44
CA VAL A 134 4.73 3.27 -20.92
C VAL A 134 5.74 3.86 -21.92
N GLU A 135 5.48 5.09 -22.39
CA GLU A 135 6.24 5.82 -23.43
C GLU A 135 5.91 5.54 -24.91
N THR A 136 4.94 4.68 -25.25
CA THR A 136 4.55 4.52 -26.66
C THR A 136 3.97 5.84 -27.21
N PRO A 137 4.40 6.31 -28.41
CA PRO A 137 3.78 7.47 -29.05
C PRO A 137 2.27 7.29 -29.20
N ARG A 138 1.51 8.36 -28.91
CA ARG A 138 0.03 8.36 -28.98
C ARG A 138 -0.49 7.81 -30.31
N ASP A 139 0.24 8.07 -31.38
CA ASP A 139 -0.16 7.74 -32.75
C ASP A 139 -0.15 6.23 -32.97
N GLU A 140 0.84 5.52 -32.41
CA GLU A 140 0.92 4.06 -32.44
C GLU A 140 -0.17 3.40 -31.57
N MET A 141 -0.53 4.02 -30.44
CA MET A 141 -1.62 3.52 -29.59
C MET A 141 -2.98 3.55 -30.29
N LEU A 142 -3.24 4.57 -31.11
CA LEU A 142 -4.53 4.73 -31.81
C LEU A 142 -4.70 3.76 -32.99
N VAL A 143 -3.58 3.24 -33.50
CA VAL A 143 -3.52 2.27 -34.61
C VAL A 143 -3.56 0.82 -34.11
N SER A 144 -3.42 0.60 -32.80
CA SER A 144 -3.54 -0.71 -32.15
C SER A 144 -4.86 -1.41 -32.53
N GLU A 145 -4.72 -2.60 -33.10
CA GLU A 145 -5.83 -3.49 -33.50
C GLU A 145 -6.73 -3.88 -32.32
N TYR A 146 -6.17 -3.90 -31.10
CA TYR A 146 -6.88 -4.27 -29.88
C TYR A 146 -7.68 -3.11 -29.28
N LEU A 147 -7.17 -1.88 -29.36
CA LEU A 147 -7.86 -0.69 -28.81
C LEU A 147 -8.96 -0.17 -29.75
N ASN A 148 -8.90 -0.53 -31.03
CA ASN A 148 -9.82 -0.02 -32.02
C ASN A 148 -10.28 -1.15 -32.95
N PRO A 149 -11.22 -2.00 -32.49
CA PRO A 149 -11.69 -3.16 -33.25
C PRO A 149 -12.35 -2.79 -34.59
N ALA A 150 -12.74 -1.52 -34.78
CA ALA A 150 -13.22 -1.01 -36.07
C ALA A 150 -12.16 -1.05 -37.20
N TRP A 151 -10.87 -1.21 -36.88
CA TRP A 151 -9.80 -1.40 -37.86
C TRP A 151 -9.55 -2.87 -38.22
N GLN A 152 -10.28 -3.82 -37.61
CA GLN A 152 -10.27 -5.22 -38.04
C GLN A 152 -10.94 -5.41 -39.41
N ASP A 153 -11.74 -4.44 -39.87
CA ASP A 153 -12.30 -4.45 -41.23
C ASP A 153 -11.20 -4.34 -42.29
N GLU A 154 -11.21 -5.26 -43.25
CA GLU A 154 -10.20 -5.41 -44.31
C GLU A 154 -10.03 -4.14 -45.18
N GLU A 155 -11.07 -3.30 -45.23
CA GLU A 155 -11.08 -2.02 -45.93
C GLU A 155 -10.25 -0.95 -45.20
N ASN A 156 -10.33 -0.91 -43.87
CA ASN A 156 -9.57 0.00 -43.01
C ASN A 156 -8.07 -0.39 -42.94
N ARG A 157 -7.74 -1.68 -43.02
CA ARG A 157 -6.35 -2.16 -43.16
C ARG A 157 -5.68 -1.71 -44.45
N LYS A 158 -6.43 -1.67 -45.56
CA LYS A 158 -5.93 -1.15 -46.85
C LYS A 158 -5.66 0.35 -46.79
N ALA A 159 -6.51 1.11 -46.08
CA ALA A 159 -6.31 2.54 -45.87
C ALA A 159 -5.06 2.84 -45.03
N LEU A 160 -4.82 2.10 -43.93
CA LEU A 160 -3.62 2.24 -43.11
C LEU A 160 -2.32 1.96 -43.90
N ARG A 161 -2.28 0.86 -44.67
CA ARG A 161 -1.12 0.53 -45.52
C ARG A 161 -0.86 1.56 -46.62
N ALA A 162 -1.90 2.27 -47.08
CA ALA A 162 -1.75 3.34 -48.05
C ALA A 162 -1.18 4.62 -47.41
N ILE A 163 -1.52 4.89 -46.15
CA ILE A 163 -0.99 6.02 -45.38
C ILE A 163 0.48 5.76 -44.99
N GLU A 164 0.82 4.57 -44.49
CA GLU A 164 2.21 4.18 -44.17
C GLU A 164 3.13 4.25 -45.40
N LYS A 165 2.64 3.84 -46.58
CA LYS A 165 3.37 3.96 -47.85
C LYS A 165 3.52 5.39 -48.36
N SER A 166 2.69 6.33 -47.90
CA SER A 166 2.78 7.74 -48.28
C SER A 166 3.65 8.55 -47.31
N ALA A 167 3.95 8.00 -46.13
CA ALA A 167 4.77 8.63 -45.09
C ALA A 167 6.24 8.17 -45.12
N ALA A 168 6.56 7.12 -45.90
CA ALA A 168 7.92 6.66 -46.21
C ALA A 168 8.39 7.22 -47.57
#